data_AF-B1T922-F1
#
_entry.id   AF-B1T922-F1
#
_cell.length_a   1.000
_cell.length_b   1.000
_cell.length_c   1.000
_cell.angle_alpha   90.00
_cell.angle_beta   90.00
_cell.angle_gamma   90.00
#
_symmetry.space_group_name_H-M   'P 1'
#
loop_
_entity.id
_entity.type
_entity.pdbx_description
1 polymer ?
#
loop_
_entity_poly.entity_id
_entity_poly.type
_entity_poly.pdbx_seq_one_letter_code
_entity_poly.pdbx_strand_id
1 'polypeptide(L)'
;MTPSADPSDFSGAPPLARKVTFCAFTDVEEQARIFDGWHLNYTQISGGLFHGSSSIVSLGGIRLLVEDLDKVILQQGAVPSDRVAVAVPLELEGHARMCGEKSGRDSLHVFSSQPMFDFYSPDRHVLVNVEIAPDKLSTQALRTFATSLRARTFAPLIPMTAQVADRLRHLLRHAMAAAAKSTPVDDVTTQDRIELLERTVLYAISEAMTMPRPTRTRARSRRVRRSTGRSSTRRRRGCRMRRRVRCRSPNCACSSASAGVPFNTRSTTRSI
;
A
#
# COMPACT_ATOMS: atom_id res chain seq x y z
N MET A 1 -57.15 30.05 -9.25
CA MET A 1 -55.76 30.54 -9.23
C MET A 1 -54.91 29.44 -8.65
N THR A 2 -54.28 28.67 -9.53
CA THR A 2 -53.44 27.50 -9.27
C THR A 2 -52.00 27.99 -9.07
N PRO A 3 -51.25 27.53 -8.06
CA PRO A 3 -49.85 27.90 -7.94
C PRO A 3 -49.03 27.18 -9.02
N SER A 4 -48.23 27.96 -9.74
CA SER A 4 -47.27 27.49 -10.74
C SER A 4 -46.16 26.70 -10.03
N ALA A 5 -45.96 25.45 -10.43
CA ALA A 5 -44.80 24.66 -10.02
C ALA A 5 -43.59 25.10 -10.86
N ASP A 6 -42.53 25.51 -10.17
CA ASP A 6 -41.22 25.79 -10.76
C ASP A 6 -40.61 24.50 -11.36
N PRO A 7 -40.11 24.51 -12.61
CA PRO A 7 -39.46 23.35 -13.22
C PRO A 7 -37.96 23.42 -12.94
N SER A 8 -37.55 23.19 -11.70
CA SER A 8 -36.13 23.12 -11.37
C SER A 8 -35.87 22.17 -10.22
N ASP A 9 -35.99 20.87 -10.50
CA ASP A 9 -35.29 19.85 -9.70
C ASP A 9 -35.03 18.56 -10.50
N PHE A 10 -34.25 18.70 -11.58
CA PHE A 10 -33.57 17.56 -12.21
C PHE A 10 -32.07 17.82 -12.22
N SER A 11 -31.48 18.01 -11.03
CA SER A 11 -30.05 17.81 -10.87
C SER A 11 -29.79 16.30 -10.83
N GLY A 12 -29.90 15.67 -12.00
CA GLY A 12 -29.45 14.30 -12.22
C GLY A 12 -27.94 14.27 -12.08
N ALA A 13 -27.45 14.06 -10.84
CA ALA A 13 -26.06 13.73 -10.63
C ALA A 13 -25.73 12.54 -11.56
N PRO A 14 -24.66 12.63 -12.36
CA PRO A 14 -24.33 11.56 -13.29
C PRO A 14 -24.20 10.24 -12.51
N PRO A 15 -24.67 9.12 -13.08
CA PRO A 15 -24.63 7.83 -12.40
C PRO A 15 -23.20 7.52 -11.93
N LEU A 16 -23.07 7.02 -10.71
CA LEU A 16 -21.75 6.68 -10.16
C LEU A 16 -21.20 5.49 -10.94
N ALA A 17 -20.18 5.76 -11.76
CA ALA A 17 -19.57 4.73 -12.57
C ALA A 17 -18.72 3.79 -11.71
N ARG A 18 -19.05 2.49 -11.77
CA ARG A 18 -18.19 1.44 -11.25
C ARG A 18 -17.24 0.97 -12.35
N LYS A 19 -15.93 1.00 -12.07
CA LYS A 19 -14.89 0.52 -12.98
C LYS A 19 -13.96 -0.44 -12.25
N VAL A 20 -13.65 -1.58 -12.88
CA VAL A 20 -12.65 -2.54 -12.40
C VAL A 20 -11.56 -2.67 -13.46
N THR A 21 -10.30 -2.64 -13.05
CA THR A 21 -9.15 -2.73 -13.97
C THR A 21 -8.03 -3.54 -13.32
N PHE A 22 -7.38 -4.38 -14.10
CA PHE A 22 -6.23 -5.19 -13.69
C PHE A 22 -5.04 -4.84 -14.58
N CYS A 23 -3.88 -4.63 -13.98
CA CYS A 23 -2.65 -4.29 -14.67
C CYS A 23 -1.48 -5.12 -14.13
N ALA A 24 -0.49 -5.39 -14.97
CA ALA A 24 0.78 -5.99 -14.61
C ALA A 24 1.91 -5.12 -15.16
N PHE A 25 3.03 -5.06 -14.43
CA PHE A 25 4.14 -4.14 -14.70
C PHE A 25 5.47 -4.86 -14.58
N THR A 26 6.41 -4.46 -15.43
CA THR A 26 7.82 -4.87 -15.37
C THR A 26 8.76 -3.72 -15.04
N ASP A 27 8.20 -2.51 -14.86
CA ASP A 27 8.91 -1.29 -14.48
C ASP A 27 8.20 -0.58 -13.30
N VAL A 28 8.99 -0.13 -12.32
CA VAL A 28 8.46 0.49 -11.09
C VAL A 28 7.84 1.86 -11.34
N GLU A 29 8.34 2.63 -12.30
CA GLU A 29 7.79 3.93 -12.65
C GLU A 29 6.48 3.78 -13.43
N GLU A 30 6.37 2.75 -14.29
CA GLU A 30 5.10 2.41 -14.94
C GLU A 30 4.01 2.12 -13.92
N GLN A 31 4.34 1.36 -12.88
CA GLN A 31 3.39 1.09 -11.81
C GLN A 31 3.05 2.36 -11.02
N ALA A 32 4.01 3.23 -10.71
CA ALA A 32 3.74 4.50 -10.03
C ALA A 32 2.74 5.39 -10.80
N ARG A 33 2.80 5.38 -12.14
CA ARG A 33 1.94 6.19 -13.02
C ARG A 33 0.46 5.79 -13.03
N ILE A 34 0.07 4.65 -12.45
CA ILE A 34 -1.35 4.28 -12.37
C ILE A 34 -2.14 5.15 -11.40
N PHE A 35 -1.46 5.86 -10.48
CA PHE A 35 -2.09 6.74 -9.51
C PHE A 35 -2.50 8.06 -10.17
N ASP A 36 -3.70 8.06 -10.76
CA ASP A 36 -4.27 9.24 -11.42
C ASP A 36 -4.28 10.51 -10.53
N GLY A 37 -3.54 11.53 -10.97
CA GLY A 37 -3.38 12.82 -10.31
C GLY A 37 -2.29 12.88 -9.23
N TRP A 38 -1.68 11.77 -8.85
CA TRP A 38 -0.59 11.78 -7.86
C TRP A 38 0.72 12.20 -8.51
N HIS A 39 1.54 12.91 -7.76
CA HIS A 39 2.94 13.12 -8.11
C HIS A 39 3.75 12.06 -7.40
N LEU A 40 4.04 10.94 -8.08
CA LEU A 40 4.64 9.76 -7.46
C LEU A 40 5.88 9.30 -8.25
N ASN A 41 6.97 9.06 -7.53
CA ASN A 41 8.20 8.52 -8.07
C ASN A 41 8.60 7.27 -7.29
N TYR A 42 8.83 6.16 -7.99
CA TYR A 42 9.31 4.91 -7.41
C TYR A 42 10.76 4.69 -7.80
N THR A 43 11.61 4.48 -6.80
CA THR A 43 13.00 4.09 -7.00
C THR A 43 13.20 2.67 -6.50
N GLN A 44 13.55 1.75 -7.39
CA GLN A 44 13.91 0.39 -7.00
C GLN A 44 15.27 0.39 -6.30
N ILE A 45 15.30 -0.10 -5.06
CA ILE A 45 16.51 -0.15 -4.22
C ILE A 45 17.17 -1.52 -4.29
N SER A 46 16.39 -2.60 -4.28
CA SER A 46 16.89 -3.97 -4.41
C SER A 46 17.27 -4.29 -5.86
N GLY A 47 18.25 -5.18 -6.07
CA GLY A 47 18.59 -5.66 -7.42
C GLY A 47 17.55 -6.61 -8.02
N GLY A 48 17.71 -6.92 -9.32
CA GLY A 48 16.88 -7.87 -10.06
C GLY A 48 15.74 -7.23 -10.85
N LEU A 49 15.00 -8.07 -11.58
CA LEU A 49 13.85 -7.63 -12.40
C LEU A 49 12.62 -7.41 -11.52
N PHE A 50 11.91 -6.31 -11.78
CA PHE A 50 10.64 -5.99 -11.12
C PHE A 50 9.47 -6.73 -11.76
N HIS A 51 8.58 -7.24 -10.91
CA HIS A 51 7.26 -7.73 -11.30
C HIS A 51 6.24 -7.18 -10.32
N GLY A 52 5.37 -6.33 -10.82
CA GLY A 52 4.31 -5.76 -10.02
C GLY A 52 2.96 -5.94 -10.67
N SER A 53 1.92 -5.81 -9.86
CA SER A 53 0.55 -5.86 -10.36
C SER A 53 -0.34 -4.93 -9.58
N SER A 54 -1.45 -4.55 -10.21
CA SER A 54 -2.45 -3.71 -9.56
C SER A 54 -3.86 -4.11 -9.94
N SER A 55 -4.76 -4.04 -8.96
CA SER A 55 -6.20 -4.21 -9.15
C SER A 55 -6.89 -2.94 -8.67
N ILE A 56 -7.61 -2.26 -9.56
CA ILE A 56 -8.24 -0.97 -9.29
C ILE A 56 -9.75 -1.16 -9.33
N VAL A 57 -10.43 -0.63 -8.32
CA VAL A 57 -11.88 -0.55 -8.24
C VAL A 57 -12.27 0.89 -7.94
N SER A 58 -13.08 1.50 -8.81
CA SER A 58 -13.71 2.79 -8.57
C SER A 58 -15.18 2.60 -8.19
N LEU A 59 -15.59 3.23 -7.09
CA LEU A 59 -16.92 3.22 -6.48
C LEU A 59 -17.31 4.67 -6.16
N GLY A 60 -17.84 5.38 -7.15
CA GLY A 60 -18.17 6.79 -7.00
C GLY A 60 -16.95 7.63 -6.57
N GLY A 61 -17.03 8.25 -5.40
CA GLY A 61 -15.96 9.04 -4.79
C GLY A 61 -14.86 8.25 -4.09
N ILE A 62 -14.94 6.91 -4.08
CA ILE A 62 -13.88 6.05 -3.52
C ILE A 62 -13.17 5.28 -4.62
N ARG A 63 -11.85 5.26 -4.55
CA ARG A 63 -10.99 4.42 -5.37
C ARG A 63 -10.17 3.49 -4.46
N LEU A 64 -10.33 2.19 -4.69
CA LEU A 64 -9.54 1.14 -4.05
C LEU A 64 -8.51 0.65 -5.06
N LEU A 65 -7.25 0.61 -4.67
CA LEU A 65 -6.16 0.12 -5.49
C LEU A 65 -5.32 -0.86 -4.68
N VAL A 66 -5.41 -2.13 -5.05
CA VAL A 66 -4.49 -3.15 -4.55
C VAL A 66 -3.20 -3.05 -5.33
N GLU A 67 -2.10 -2.96 -4.62
CA GLU A 67 -0.77 -2.91 -5.18
C GLU A 67 0.05 -4.08 -4.65
N ASP A 68 0.60 -4.91 -5.54
CA ASP A 68 1.55 -5.99 -5.22
C ASP A 68 2.90 -5.64 -5.84
N LEU A 69 3.95 -5.58 -5.01
CA LEU A 69 5.31 -5.28 -5.44
C LEU A 69 6.29 -6.30 -4.87
N ASP A 70 7.19 -6.79 -5.72
CA ASP A 70 8.17 -7.84 -5.44
C ASP A 70 9.61 -7.33 -5.24
N LYS A 71 9.77 -6.03 -4.96
CA LYS A 71 11.07 -5.38 -4.71
C LYS A 71 11.01 -4.41 -3.54
N VAL A 72 12.19 -4.12 -2.99
CA VAL A 72 12.42 -2.96 -2.11
C VAL A 72 12.37 -1.71 -2.96
N ILE A 73 11.40 -0.86 -2.68
CA ILE A 73 11.12 0.36 -3.42
C ILE A 73 11.05 1.50 -2.42
N LEU A 74 11.69 2.62 -2.78
CA LEU A 74 11.44 3.91 -2.17
C LEU A 74 10.37 4.62 -3.00
N GLN A 75 9.19 4.81 -2.42
CA GLN A 75 8.11 5.59 -2.98
C GLN A 75 8.19 7.00 -2.41
N GLN A 76 8.21 8.02 -3.26
CA GLN A 76 8.18 9.42 -2.83
C GLN A 76 7.14 10.17 -3.63
N GLY A 77 6.29 10.94 -2.97
CA GLY A 77 5.27 11.65 -3.70
C GLY A 77 4.35 12.55 -2.89
N ALA A 78 3.37 13.09 -3.59
CA ALA A 78 2.31 13.92 -3.06
C ALA A 78 0.95 13.43 -3.57
N VAL A 79 -0.01 13.41 -2.66
CA VAL A 79 -1.43 13.16 -2.94
C VAL A 79 -2.08 14.48 -3.39
N PRO A 80 -3.05 14.45 -4.32
CA PRO A 80 -3.90 15.62 -4.58
C PRO A 80 -4.48 16.21 -3.29
N SER A 81 -4.39 17.53 -3.14
CA SER A 81 -4.77 18.25 -1.91
C SER A 81 -6.27 18.18 -1.60
N ASP A 82 -7.07 17.82 -2.60
CA ASP A 82 -8.51 17.63 -2.50
C ASP A 82 -8.90 16.23 -2.00
N ARG A 83 -7.96 15.29 -1.83
CA ARG A 83 -8.26 13.89 -1.49
C ARG A 83 -7.80 13.49 -0.09
N VAL A 84 -8.45 12.47 0.47
CA VAL A 84 -7.92 11.70 1.60
C VAL A 84 -7.35 10.41 1.03
N ALA A 85 -6.10 10.07 1.37
CA ALA A 85 -5.45 8.87 0.88
C ALA A 85 -4.72 8.14 1.99
N VAL A 86 -4.99 6.83 2.09
CA VAL A 86 -4.38 5.94 3.08
C VAL A 86 -4.01 4.60 2.43
N ALA A 87 -3.06 3.88 3.00
CA ALA A 87 -2.81 2.47 2.68
C ALA A 87 -3.03 1.56 3.88
N VAL A 88 -3.67 0.43 3.60
CA VAL A 88 -3.84 -0.69 4.53
C VAL A 88 -2.97 -1.85 4.04
N PRO A 89 -1.94 -2.26 4.80
CA PRO A 89 -1.13 -3.39 4.42
C PRO A 89 -1.92 -4.70 4.50
N LEU A 90 -1.99 -5.43 3.38
CA LEU A 90 -2.52 -6.80 3.34
C LEU A 90 -1.43 -7.81 3.73
N GLU A 91 -0.27 -7.65 3.11
CA GLU A 91 0.96 -8.40 3.33
C GLU A 91 2.10 -7.39 3.48
N LEU A 92 2.81 -7.43 4.60
CA LEU A 92 3.95 -6.55 4.85
C LEU A 92 4.92 -7.25 5.78
N GLU A 93 5.79 -8.06 5.19
CA GLU A 93 6.80 -8.84 5.90
C GLU A 93 8.16 -8.19 5.73
N GLY A 94 8.87 -7.95 6.83
CA GLY A 94 10.19 -7.34 6.81
C GLY A 94 10.21 -5.88 7.25
N HIS A 95 11.19 -5.13 6.76
CA HIS A 95 11.47 -3.78 7.23
C HIS A 95 10.81 -2.75 6.32
N ALA A 96 9.73 -2.13 6.81
CA ALA A 96 9.06 -1.02 6.15
C ALA A 96 9.19 0.27 6.95
N ARG A 97 9.21 1.43 6.27
CA ARG A 97 9.15 2.76 6.91
C ARG A 97 8.21 3.69 6.17
N MET A 98 7.47 4.50 6.92
CA MET A 98 6.61 5.56 6.40
C MET A 98 7.02 6.88 7.04
N CYS A 99 7.46 7.87 6.25
CA CYS A 99 7.99 9.14 6.75
C CYS A 99 9.08 8.93 7.83
N GLY A 100 9.96 7.94 7.61
CA GLY A 100 11.00 7.52 8.56
C GLY A 100 10.53 6.71 9.78
N GLU A 101 9.23 6.62 10.07
CA GLU A 101 8.68 5.81 11.17
C GLU A 101 8.64 4.32 10.81
N LYS A 102 8.95 3.43 11.77
CA LYS A 102 8.87 1.98 11.52
C LYS A 102 7.42 1.59 11.25
N SER A 103 7.18 0.99 10.09
CA SER A 103 5.90 0.43 9.70
C SER A 103 5.88 -1.08 9.83
N GLY A 104 4.69 -1.61 10.07
CA GLY A 104 4.41 -3.05 10.11
C GLY A 104 3.01 -3.34 9.59
N ARG A 105 2.68 -4.62 9.50
CA ARG A 105 1.41 -5.09 8.94
C ARG A 105 0.20 -4.37 9.53
N ASP A 106 0.14 -4.19 10.86
CA ASP A 106 -0.98 -3.54 11.57
C ASP A 106 -0.79 -2.03 11.76
N SER A 107 -0.26 -1.35 10.73
CA SER A 107 -0.19 0.12 10.69
C SER A 107 -0.96 0.65 9.49
N LEU A 108 -1.71 1.73 9.70
CA LEU A 108 -2.36 2.48 8.64
C LEU A 108 -1.40 3.58 8.18
N HIS A 109 -1.10 3.62 6.88
CA HIS A 109 -0.31 4.70 6.30
C HIS A 109 -1.25 5.80 5.86
N VAL A 110 -0.95 7.05 6.21
CA VAL A 110 -1.77 8.21 5.85
C VAL A 110 -0.97 9.09 4.91
N PHE A 111 -1.07 8.84 3.60
CA PHE A 111 -0.33 9.58 2.57
C PHE A 111 -0.74 11.04 2.50
N SER A 112 -2.01 11.34 2.76
CA SER A 112 -2.54 12.71 2.78
C SER A 112 -2.26 13.46 4.09
N SER A 113 -1.42 12.93 4.99
CA SER A 113 -1.10 13.59 6.27
C SER A 113 -0.08 14.72 6.13
N GLN A 114 0.70 14.72 5.06
CA GLN A 114 1.79 15.66 4.79
C GLN A 114 1.76 16.06 3.31
N PRO A 115 2.33 17.24 2.94
CA PRO A 115 2.40 17.65 1.54
C PRO A 115 3.19 16.68 0.65
N MET A 116 4.21 16.05 1.23
CA MET A 116 5.04 15.02 0.61
C MET A 116 5.15 13.86 1.59
N PHE A 117 5.22 12.64 1.08
CA PHE A 117 5.50 11.44 1.85
C PHE A 117 6.67 10.66 1.27
N ASP A 118 7.27 9.83 2.12
CA ASP A 118 8.10 8.72 1.68
C ASP A 118 7.60 7.40 2.26
N PHE A 119 7.71 6.33 1.47
CA PHE A 119 7.48 4.97 1.92
C PHE A 119 8.61 4.08 1.42
N TYR A 120 9.32 3.47 2.36
CA TYR A 120 10.36 2.48 2.09
C TYR A 120 9.75 1.10 2.33
N SER A 121 9.60 0.32 1.26
CA SER A 121 8.97 -0.99 1.31
C SER A 121 9.94 -2.10 1.72
N PRO A 122 9.44 -3.26 2.17
CA PRO A 122 10.24 -4.48 2.25
C PRO A 122 10.35 -5.16 0.87
N ASP A 123 11.05 -6.30 0.81
CA ASP A 123 11.31 -7.06 -0.43
C ASP A 123 10.04 -7.50 -1.17
N ARG A 124 8.96 -7.79 -0.44
CA ARG A 124 7.65 -8.11 -1.00
C ARG A 124 6.55 -7.56 -0.13
N HIS A 125 5.55 -6.92 -0.74
CA HIS A 125 4.42 -6.39 -0.01
C HIS A 125 3.19 -6.22 -0.88
N VAL A 126 2.03 -6.27 -0.22
CA VAL A 126 0.74 -6.00 -0.83
C VAL A 126 0.01 -4.98 0.02
N LEU A 127 -0.37 -3.85 -0.57
CA LEU A 127 -1.13 -2.77 0.07
C LEU A 127 -2.49 -2.60 -0.62
N VAL A 128 -3.51 -2.19 0.14
CA VAL A 128 -4.69 -1.56 -0.46
C VAL A 128 -4.61 -0.07 -0.19
N ASN A 129 -4.41 0.69 -1.25
CA ASN A 129 -4.54 2.13 -1.26
C ASN A 129 -6.02 2.49 -1.36
N VAL A 130 -6.49 3.31 -0.43
CA VAL A 130 -7.85 3.84 -0.38
C VAL A 130 -7.76 5.33 -0.59
N GLU A 131 -8.35 5.79 -1.67
CA GLU A 131 -8.44 7.20 -2.03
C GLU A 131 -9.90 7.63 -1.99
N ILE A 132 -10.16 8.76 -1.32
CA ILE A 132 -11.49 9.33 -1.14
C ILE A 132 -11.45 10.75 -1.71
N ALA A 133 -12.23 10.99 -2.75
CA ALA A 133 -12.46 12.30 -3.33
C ALA A 133 -13.80 12.84 -2.80
N PRO A 134 -13.80 13.77 -1.81
CA PRO A 134 -15.01 14.23 -1.14
C PRO A 134 -16.09 14.71 -2.11
N ASP A 135 -15.74 15.48 -3.14
CA ASP A 135 -16.72 16.06 -4.07
C ASP A 135 -17.41 15.03 -4.97
N LYS A 136 -16.89 13.81 -5.04
CA LYS A 136 -17.41 12.72 -5.86
C LYS A 136 -18.27 11.71 -5.08
N LEU A 137 -18.39 11.84 -3.76
CA LEU A 137 -19.22 10.95 -2.95
C LEU A 137 -20.71 11.18 -3.23
N SER A 138 -21.50 10.11 -3.11
CA SER A 138 -22.90 10.05 -3.54
C SER A 138 -23.80 11.06 -2.85
N THR A 139 -23.70 11.18 -1.51
CA THR A 139 -24.59 12.02 -0.71
C THR A 139 -23.88 13.21 -0.08
N GLN A 140 -24.61 14.30 0.12
CA GLN A 140 -24.10 15.51 0.76
C GLN A 140 -23.56 15.25 2.18
N ALA A 141 -24.15 14.31 2.91
CA ALA A 141 -23.68 13.91 4.23
C ALA A 141 -22.28 13.28 4.16
N LEU A 142 -22.05 12.36 3.20
CA LEU A 142 -20.74 11.75 2.98
C LEU A 142 -19.69 12.79 2.53
N ARG A 143 -20.06 13.71 1.61
CA ARG A 143 -19.19 14.81 1.17
C ARG A 143 -18.74 15.70 2.33
N THR A 144 -19.69 16.09 3.18
CA THR A 144 -19.44 16.93 4.36
C THR A 144 -18.53 16.21 5.36
N PHE A 145 -18.79 14.92 5.61
CA PHE A 145 -17.98 14.13 6.53
C PHE A 145 -16.56 13.92 6.02
N ALA A 146 -16.38 13.59 4.73
CA ALA A 146 -15.06 13.41 4.12
C ALA A 146 -14.27 14.73 4.09
N THR A 147 -14.92 15.86 3.84
CA THR A 147 -14.31 17.20 3.92
C THR A 147 -13.82 17.51 5.34
N SER A 148 -14.64 17.21 6.36
CA SER A 148 -14.26 17.34 7.77
C SER A 148 -13.08 16.43 8.12
N LEU A 149 -13.09 15.17 7.65
CA LEU A 149 -11.99 14.24 7.85
C LEU A 149 -10.68 14.77 7.23
N ARG A 150 -10.73 15.28 6.00
CA ARG A 150 -9.59 15.87 5.28
C ARG A 150 -8.98 17.07 6.00
N ALA A 151 -9.80 17.89 6.67
CA ALA A 151 -9.35 19.08 7.38
C ALA A 151 -8.57 18.78 8.67
N ARG A 152 -8.54 17.52 9.12
CA ARG A 152 -7.83 17.12 10.35
C ARG A 152 -6.38 16.78 10.08
N THR A 153 -5.52 17.11 11.03
CA THR A 153 -4.11 16.70 11.03
C THR A 153 -3.97 15.28 11.57
N PHE A 154 -3.29 14.41 10.81
CA PHE A 154 -2.97 13.05 11.21
C PHE A 154 -1.46 12.82 11.21
N ALA A 155 -1.01 11.81 11.96
CA ALA A 155 0.34 11.29 11.78
C ALA A 155 0.42 10.50 10.47
N PRO A 156 1.59 10.45 9.81
CA PRO A 156 1.77 9.65 8.58
C PRO A 156 1.62 8.15 8.81
N LEU A 157 1.78 7.71 10.07
CA LEU A 157 1.59 6.34 10.47
C LEU A 157 0.72 6.25 11.74
N ILE A 158 -0.39 5.51 11.62
CA ILE A 158 -1.31 5.25 12.72
C ILE A 158 -1.25 3.76 13.07
N PRO A 159 -0.72 3.39 14.25
CA PRO A 159 -0.74 2.01 14.70
C PRO A 159 -2.16 1.55 14.99
N MET A 160 -2.52 0.36 14.50
CA MET A 160 -3.80 -0.28 14.77
C MET A 160 -3.60 -1.49 15.67
N THR A 161 -4.65 -1.90 16.37
CA THR A 161 -4.68 -3.25 16.94
C THR A 161 -4.85 -4.26 15.81
N ALA A 162 -4.35 -5.49 16.00
CA ALA A 162 -4.52 -6.57 15.01
C ALA A 162 -6.00 -6.77 14.63
N GLN A 163 -6.90 -6.67 15.61
CA GLN A 163 -8.34 -6.79 15.38
C GLN A 163 -8.90 -5.73 14.42
N VAL A 164 -8.54 -4.45 14.63
CA VAL A 164 -9.00 -3.36 13.75
C VAL A 164 -8.39 -3.50 12.36
N ALA A 165 -7.10 -3.82 12.30
CA ALA A 165 -6.41 -4.03 11.04
C ALA A 165 -7.04 -5.19 10.23
N ASP A 166 -7.33 -6.33 10.87
CA ASP A 166 -7.95 -7.46 10.20
C ASP A 166 -9.40 -7.17 9.77
N ARG A 167 -10.19 -6.46 10.58
CA ARG A 167 -11.54 -6.01 10.17
C ARG A 167 -11.47 -5.13 8.93
N LEU A 168 -10.55 -4.17 8.90
CA LEU A 168 -10.37 -3.27 7.76
C LEU A 168 -9.93 -4.03 6.50
N ARG A 169 -8.98 -4.97 6.61
CA ARG A 169 -8.58 -5.84 5.50
C ARG A 169 -9.75 -6.66 4.96
N HIS A 170 -10.56 -7.26 5.85
CA HIS A 170 -11.73 -8.02 5.44
C HIS A 170 -12.72 -7.13 4.70
N LEU A 171 -13.04 -5.97 5.25
CA LEU A 171 -13.95 -5.00 4.64
C LEU A 171 -13.49 -4.59 3.24
N LEU A 172 -12.22 -4.21 3.08
CA LEU A 172 -11.68 -3.78 1.78
C LEU A 172 -11.68 -4.91 0.75
N ARG A 173 -11.29 -6.13 1.15
CA ARG A 173 -11.37 -7.31 0.27
C ARG A 173 -12.80 -7.63 -0.13
N HIS A 174 -13.75 -7.54 0.81
CA HIS A 174 -15.17 -7.76 0.54
C HIS A 174 -15.73 -6.68 -0.39
N ALA A 175 -15.39 -5.40 -0.19
CA ALA A 175 -15.81 -4.31 -1.06
C ALA A 175 -15.30 -4.50 -2.49
N MET A 176 -14.02 -4.86 -2.66
CA MET A 176 -13.44 -5.18 -3.96
C MET A 176 -14.09 -6.41 -4.60
N ALA A 177 -14.29 -7.50 -3.85
CA ALA A 177 -14.89 -8.71 -4.37
C ALA A 177 -16.37 -8.50 -4.77
N ALA A 178 -17.13 -7.74 -3.98
CA ALA A 178 -18.48 -7.33 -4.33
C ALA A 178 -18.46 -6.50 -5.61
N ALA A 179 -17.54 -5.53 -5.71
CA ALA A 179 -17.39 -4.69 -6.89
C ALA A 179 -16.90 -5.44 -8.14
N ALA A 180 -16.18 -6.56 -8.00
CA ALA A 180 -15.76 -7.39 -9.12
C ALA A 180 -16.87 -8.34 -9.63
N LYS A 181 -17.76 -8.78 -8.73
CA LYS A 181 -18.80 -9.79 -9.04
C LYS A 181 -20.09 -9.22 -9.63
N SER A 182 -20.48 -7.99 -9.28
CA SER A 182 -21.73 -7.45 -9.82
C SER A 182 -21.57 -7.12 -11.30
N THR A 183 -22.60 -7.33 -12.11
CA THR A 183 -22.67 -6.83 -13.48
C THR A 183 -22.97 -5.33 -13.49
N PRO A 184 -22.33 -4.50 -14.34
CA PRO A 184 -22.69 -3.10 -14.47
C PRO A 184 -24.09 -3.04 -15.08
N VAL A 185 -25.08 -2.76 -14.25
CA VAL A 185 -26.44 -2.43 -14.68
C VAL A 185 -26.72 -1.06 -14.06
N ASP A 186 -26.99 -0.08 -14.90
CA ASP A 186 -27.35 1.28 -14.48
C ASP A 186 -28.79 1.28 -13.95
N ASP A 187 -28.94 0.75 -12.75
CA ASP A 187 -30.19 0.62 -11.99
C ASP A 187 -29.99 1.26 -10.60
N VAL A 188 -31.06 1.81 -10.03
CA VAL A 188 -31.19 2.27 -8.64
C VAL A 188 -30.54 1.28 -7.66
N THR A 189 -30.70 -0.04 -7.87
CA THR A 189 -30.08 -1.04 -6.98
C THR A 189 -28.55 -1.02 -7.00
N THR A 190 -27.92 -0.61 -8.11
CA THR A 190 -26.47 -0.43 -8.21
C THR A 190 -26.03 0.84 -7.49
N GLN A 191 -26.81 1.92 -7.60
CA GLN A 191 -26.52 3.19 -6.93
C GLN A 191 -26.58 3.05 -5.40
N ASP A 192 -27.63 2.41 -4.87
CA ASP A 192 -27.79 2.15 -3.43
C ASP A 192 -26.62 1.31 -2.87
N ARG A 193 -26.13 0.35 -3.66
CA ARG A 193 -24.97 -0.48 -3.30
C ARG A 193 -23.68 0.34 -3.30
N ILE A 194 -23.48 1.24 -4.26
CA ILE A 194 -22.31 2.12 -4.30
C ILE A 194 -22.32 3.05 -3.09
N GLU A 195 -23.45 3.71 -2.80
CA GLU A 195 -23.58 4.55 -1.61
C GLU A 195 -23.30 3.79 -0.32
N LEU A 196 -23.85 2.57 -0.19
CA LEU A 196 -23.59 1.73 0.98
C LEU A 196 -22.09 1.42 1.12
N LEU A 197 -21.41 1.07 0.03
CA LEU A 197 -19.98 0.80 0.02
C LEU A 197 -19.17 2.06 0.35
N GLU A 198 -19.52 3.21 -0.23
CA GLU A 198 -18.88 4.50 0.07
C GLU A 198 -18.96 4.81 1.56
N ARG A 199 -20.17 4.73 2.12
CA ARG A 199 -20.43 4.94 3.54
C ARG A 199 -19.60 3.98 4.39
N THR A 200 -19.69 2.68 4.11
CA THR A 200 -18.99 1.65 4.89
C THR A 200 -17.47 1.84 4.87
N VAL A 201 -16.87 2.13 3.72
CA VAL A 201 -15.42 2.36 3.61
C VAL A 201 -15.03 3.67 4.31
N LEU A 202 -15.73 4.77 4.05
CA LEU A 202 -15.41 6.08 4.65
C LEU A 202 -15.44 6.05 6.17
N TYR A 203 -16.48 5.45 6.78
CA TYR A 203 -16.58 5.35 8.24
C TYR A 203 -15.51 4.42 8.82
N ALA A 204 -15.21 3.28 8.19
CA ALA A 204 -14.17 2.37 8.66
C ALA A 204 -12.77 3.00 8.63
N ILE A 205 -12.46 3.76 7.57
CA ILE A 205 -11.20 4.50 7.47
C ILE A 205 -11.15 5.62 8.52
N SER A 206 -12.24 6.39 8.68
CA SER A 206 -12.31 7.44 9.70
C SER A 206 -12.12 6.89 11.12
N GLU A 207 -12.73 5.75 11.45
CA GLU A 207 -12.53 5.07 12.74
C GLU A 207 -11.06 4.69 12.93
N ALA A 208 -10.44 4.05 11.92
CA ALA A 208 -9.04 3.65 11.98
C ALA A 208 -8.09 4.86 12.12
N MET A 209 -8.39 5.98 11.47
CA MET A 209 -7.60 7.22 11.53
C MET A 209 -7.73 7.96 12.87
N THR A 210 -8.82 7.74 13.61
CA THR A 210 -9.11 8.45 14.86
C THR A 210 -8.78 7.66 16.11
N MET A 211 -8.28 6.43 15.93
CA MET A 211 -7.84 5.56 17.00
C MET A 211 -6.78 6.23 17.89
N PRO A 212 -6.94 6.18 19.22
CA PRO A 212 -5.90 6.62 20.14
C PRO A 212 -4.62 5.82 19.91
N ARG A 213 -3.47 6.50 19.88
CA ARG A 213 -2.18 5.80 19.84
C ARG A 213 -2.09 4.87 21.05
N PRO A 214 -1.87 3.55 20.85
CA PRO A 214 -1.64 2.64 21.96
C PRO A 214 -0.42 3.13 22.72
N THR A 215 -0.58 3.33 24.02
CA THR A 215 0.48 3.80 24.91
C THR A 215 1.64 2.83 24.82
N ARG A 216 2.79 3.31 24.33
CA ARG A 216 4.03 2.53 24.33
C ARG A 216 4.37 2.19 25.77
N THR A 217 4.06 0.98 26.21
CA THR A 217 4.62 0.45 27.44
C THR A 217 6.14 0.41 27.24
N ARG A 218 6.85 1.33 27.88
CA ARG A 218 8.32 1.32 27.92
C ARG A 218 8.74 0.00 28.54
N ALA A 219 9.07 -0.99 27.70
CA ALA A 219 9.81 -2.16 28.13
C ALA A 219 11.11 -1.64 28.75
N ARG A 220 11.18 -1.63 30.09
CA ARG A 220 12.40 -1.32 30.84
C ARG A 220 13.47 -2.27 30.35
N SER A 221 14.42 -1.75 29.56
CA SER A 221 15.65 -2.46 29.25
C SER A 221 16.33 -2.76 30.59
N ARG A 222 16.25 -4.01 31.03
CA ARG A 222 16.95 -4.50 32.21
C ARG A 222 18.44 -4.46 31.87
N ARG A 223 19.11 -3.34 32.20
CA ARG A 223 20.56 -3.21 32.15
C ARG A 223 21.12 -4.29 33.06
N VAL A 224 21.67 -5.35 32.47
CA VAL A 224 22.48 -6.34 33.20
C VAL A 224 23.71 -5.58 33.69
N ARG A 225 23.69 -5.17 34.97
CA ARG A 225 24.90 -4.76 35.69
C ARG A 225 25.79 -6.00 35.79
N ARG A 226 26.81 -6.08 34.92
CA ARG A 226 27.97 -6.95 35.17
C ARG A 226 28.64 -6.45 36.46
N SER A 227 28.52 -7.25 37.52
CA SER A 227 29.28 -7.10 38.74
C SER A 227 30.76 -7.41 38.44
N THR A 228 31.59 -6.38 38.34
CA THR A 228 33.03 -6.50 38.47
C THR A 228 33.37 -6.68 39.94
N GLY A 229 33.87 -7.85 40.31
CA GLY A 229 34.37 -8.16 41.64
C GLY A 229 35.61 -9.05 41.59
N ARG A 230 36.73 -8.48 42.05
CA ARG A 230 37.98 -9.07 42.56
C ARG A 230 39.01 -9.71 41.62
N SER A 231 40.03 -8.90 41.33
CA SER A 231 41.43 -9.02 41.78
C SER A 231 42.03 -10.42 42.05
N SER A 232 43.06 -10.81 41.28
CA SER A 232 44.48 -10.86 41.74
C SER A 232 45.38 -11.72 40.84
N THR A 233 46.49 -11.10 40.38
CA THR A 233 47.85 -11.64 40.18
C THR A 233 48.10 -13.08 39.68
N ARG A 234 48.72 -13.25 38.49
CA ARG A 234 50.12 -13.70 38.30
C ARG A 234 50.52 -13.93 36.83
N ARG A 235 51.63 -13.28 36.45
CA ARG A 235 52.80 -13.77 35.69
C ARG A 235 52.66 -14.47 34.32
N ARG A 236 53.20 -13.74 33.33
CA ARG A 236 54.34 -14.07 32.42
C ARG A 236 54.14 -15.04 31.23
N ARG A 237 54.85 -14.64 30.15
CA ARG A 237 55.22 -15.33 28.89
C ARG A 237 54.06 -15.39 27.89
N GLY A 238 54.13 -14.83 26.67
CA GLY A 238 55.25 -14.57 25.79
C GLY A 238 55.16 -15.53 24.61
N CYS A 239 54.61 -15.09 23.47
CA CYS A 239 55.09 -15.53 22.15
C CYS A 239 54.40 -14.75 21.02
N ARG A 240 55.27 -14.31 20.12
CA ARG A 240 55.07 -13.75 18.79
C ARG A 240 54.45 -14.78 17.83
N MET A 241 54.04 -14.26 16.66
CA MET A 241 53.97 -14.95 15.36
C MET A 241 52.69 -15.82 15.13
N ARG A 242 51.94 -15.79 14.02
CA ARG A 242 52.10 -15.29 12.64
C ARG A 242 50.71 -14.92 12.07
N ARG A 243 50.57 -13.80 11.36
CA ARG A 243 49.54 -13.61 10.32
C ARG A 243 50.23 -13.68 8.96
N ARG A 244 49.95 -14.73 8.19
CA ARG A 244 50.15 -14.79 6.74
C ARG A 244 48.78 -15.08 6.12
N VAL A 245 48.17 -14.06 5.51
CA VAL A 245 47.22 -14.24 4.40
C VAL A 245 47.53 -13.11 3.42
N ARG A 246 48.26 -13.43 2.36
CA ARG A 246 48.29 -12.65 1.12
C ARG A 246 47.51 -13.48 0.10
N CYS A 247 46.29 -13.08 -0.20
CA CYS A 247 45.65 -13.45 -1.46
C CYS A 247 46.00 -12.36 -2.48
N ARG A 248 46.71 -12.74 -3.54
CA ARG A 248 46.82 -11.98 -4.79
C ARG A 248 45.90 -12.67 -5.80
N SER A 249 44.91 -11.96 -6.31
CA SER A 249 44.36 -12.16 -7.67
C SER A 249 45.43 -11.70 -8.71
N PRO A 250 45.27 -11.83 -10.05
CA PRO A 250 44.10 -12.16 -10.87
C PRO A 250 44.39 -13.03 -12.14
N ASN A 251 43.38 -13.15 -13.02
CA ASN A 251 43.40 -13.53 -14.44
C ASN A 251 43.12 -15.01 -14.81
N CYS A 252 41.93 -15.24 -15.39
CA CYS A 252 41.83 -15.88 -16.70
C CYS A 252 40.54 -15.44 -17.41
N ALA A 253 40.68 -15.20 -18.71
CA ALA A 253 39.75 -14.58 -19.62
C ALA A 253 38.90 -15.60 -20.39
N CYS A 254 37.81 -15.09 -20.98
CA CYS A 254 37.17 -15.47 -22.24
C CYS A 254 37.09 -16.95 -22.66
N SER A 255 35.87 -17.44 -22.87
CA SER A 255 35.50 -18.01 -24.18
C SER A 255 34.00 -18.08 -24.40
N SER A 256 33.61 -17.59 -25.57
CA SER A 256 32.38 -17.80 -26.31
C SER A 256 32.17 -19.26 -26.72
N ALA A 257 30.93 -19.75 -26.70
CA ALA A 257 30.47 -20.75 -27.64
C ALA A 257 28.94 -20.72 -27.78
N SER A 258 28.51 -20.50 -29.00
CA SER A 258 27.17 -20.64 -29.56
C SER A 258 26.73 -22.10 -29.69
N ALA A 259 25.40 -22.30 -29.71
CA ALA A 259 24.62 -23.19 -30.59
C ALA A 259 23.63 -24.12 -29.87
N GLY A 260 22.40 -24.19 -30.37
CA GLY A 260 21.55 -25.37 -30.26
C GLY A 260 20.10 -25.16 -29.84
N VAL A 261 19.25 -24.69 -30.77
CA VAL A 261 17.78 -24.90 -30.75
C VAL A 261 17.50 -26.19 -31.56
N PRO A 262 16.56 -27.06 -31.13
CA PRO A 262 15.24 -27.16 -31.78
C PRO A 262 14.10 -27.42 -30.77
N PHE A 263 13.02 -26.64 -30.75
CA PHE A 263 11.76 -26.86 -31.49
C PHE A 263 11.34 -28.34 -31.62
N ASN A 264 10.28 -28.74 -30.91
CA ASN A 264 9.38 -29.79 -31.39
C ASN A 264 7.94 -29.55 -30.93
N THR A 265 7.08 -29.35 -31.92
CA THR A 265 5.62 -29.31 -31.88
C THR A 265 5.05 -30.72 -31.97
N ARG A 266 3.95 -31.02 -31.28
CA ARG A 266 2.99 -32.06 -31.70
C ARG A 266 1.61 -31.82 -31.08
N SER A 267 0.77 -31.17 -31.88
CA SER A 267 -0.68 -31.26 -31.86
C SER A 267 -1.09 -32.58 -32.53
N THR A 268 -2.03 -33.31 -31.95
CA THR A 268 -2.74 -34.40 -32.64
C THR A 268 -4.23 -34.22 -32.42
N THR A 269 -4.91 -33.89 -33.51
CA THR A 269 -6.36 -33.91 -33.69
C THR A 269 -6.85 -35.34 -33.80
N ARG A 270 -8.01 -35.67 -33.22
CA ARG A 270 -8.84 -36.78 -33.72
C ARG A 270 -10.31 -36.43 -33.54
N SER A 271 -10.98 -36.26 -34.68
CA SER A 271 -12.42 -36.29 -34.87
C SER A 271 -12.96 -37.71 -34.65
N ILE A 272 -14.16 -37.83 -34.08
CA ILE A 272 -15.43 -38.26 -34.70
C ILE A 272 -16.54 -37.54 -33.94
#